data_AF-A0A420Z9T3-F1
#
_entry.id   AF-A0A420Z9T3-F1
#
_cell.length_a   1.000
_cell.length_b   1.000
_cell.length_c   1.000
_cell.angle_alpha   90.00
_cell.angle_beta   90.00
_cell.angle_gamma   90.00
#
_symmetry.space_group_name_H-M   'P 1'
#
loop_
_entity.id
_entity.type
_entity.pdbx_description
1 polymer ?
#
loop_
_entity_poly.entity_id
_entity_poly.type
_entity_poly.pdbx_seq_one_letter_code
_entity_poly.pdbx_strand_id
1 'polypeptide(L)'
;MTHTNKKSKFFLTAGIAAVVGAVGGLLFAPQSGQKTRQDIVKLAKELQNRVKLNANEAEKKVRLVFGKVTTEARNTYKKIQKVALDKIADVKKAGKVINKETYGAIVDQVIDEFKSDFKATKDGAKKMSVQLKKDWDKIKQALS
;
A
#
# COMPACT_ATOMS: atom_id res chain seq x y z
N MET A 1 -10.77 -1.70 -39.02
CA MET A 1 -10.13 -0.81 -38.03
C MET A 1 -10.98 -0.77 -36.77
N THR A 2 -10.48 -1.33 -35.66
CA THR A 2 -11.20 -1.46 -34.39
C THR A 2 -11.24 -0.14 -33.64
N HIS A 3 -12.45 0.44 -33.51
CA HIS A 3 -12.75 1.55 -32.62
C HIS A 3 -12.62 1.09 -31.15
N THR A 4 -11.60 1.58 -30.44
CA THR A 4 -11.43 1.29 -29.01
C THR A 4 -12.19 2.32 -28.17
N ASN A 5 -13.19 1.84 -27.45
CA ASN A 5 -14.13 2.60 -26.62
C ASN A 5 -13.40 3.19 -25.39
N LYS A 6 -12.83 4.40 -25.49
CA LYS A 6 -12.07 5.08 -24.40
C LYS A 6 -12.94 5.54 -23.22
N LYS A 7 -14.28 5.56 -23.34
CA LYS A 7 -15.18 6.10 -22.30
C LYS A 7 -15.28 5.24 -21.03
N SER A 8 -15.10 3.91 -21.10
CA SER A 8 -15.23 3.05 -19.90
C SER A 8 -14.02 3.12 -18.96
N LYS A 9 -12.81 3.35 -19.49
CA LYS A 9 -11.58 3.41 -18.67
C LYS A 9 -11.57 4.61 -17.72
N PHE A 10 -12.14 5.75 -18.13
CA PHE A 10 -12.14 6.98 -17.34
C PHE A 10 -13.05 6.89 -16.11
N PHE A 11 -14.24 6.27 -16.25
CA PHE A 11 -15.13 6.04 -15.11
C PHE A 11 -14.58 5.03 -14.10
N LEU A 12 -13.89 3.98 -14.58
CA LEU A 12 -13.24 3.00 -13.70
C LEU A 12 -12.09 3.65 -12.90
N THR A 13 -11.25 4.46 -13.55
CA THR A 13 -10.16 5.17 -12.87
C THR A 13 -10.66 6.23 -11.90
N ALA A 14 -11.71 6.98 -12.26
CA ALA A 14 -12.32 7.96 -11.37
C ALA A 14 -12.94 7.31 -10.12
N GLY A 15 -13.62 6.17 -10.27
CA GLY A 15 -14.18 5.41 -9.14
C GLY A 15 -13.11 4.90 -8.17
N ILE A 16 -12.01 4.34 -8.70
CA ILE A 16 -10.87 3.87 -7.88
C ILE A 16 -10.18 5.06 -7.18
N ALA A 17 -9.97 6.16 -7.90
CA ALA A 17 -9.37 7.38 -7.35
C ALA A 17 -10.23 7.98 -6.24
N ALA A 18 -11.55 8.00 -6.38
CA ALA A 18 -12.46 8.45 -5.32
C ALA A 18 -12.42 7.53 -4.09
N VAL A 19 -12.35 6.21 -4.29
CA VAL A 19 -12.25 5.24 -3.20
C VAL A 19 -10.96 5.42 -2.39
N VAL A 20 -9.83 5.56 -3.07
CA VAL A 20 -8.50 5.66 -2.44
C VAL A 20 -8.25 7.08 -1.91
N GLY A 21 -8.68 8.11 -2.65
CA GLY A 21 -8.59 9.51 -2.23
C GLY A 21 -9.41 9.84 -0.98
N ALA A 22 -10.62 9.27 -0.84
CA ALA A 22 -11.42 9.44 0.38
C ALA A 22 -10.76 8.81 1.62
N VAL A 23 -9.99 7.73 1.44
CA VAL A 23 -9.31 7.04 2.55
C VAL A 23 -8.03 7.80 2.94
N GLY A 24 -7.35 8.44 1.98
CA GLY A 24 -6.23 9.34 2.25
C GLY A 24 -6.55 10.48 3.22
N GLY A 25 -7.74 11.09 3.08
CA GLY A 25 -8.23 12.11 4.03
C GLY A 25 -8.69 11.52 5.37
N LEU A 26 -9.15 10.26 5.39
CA LEU A 26 -9.59 9.57 6.60
C LEU A 26 -8.43 9.11 7.50
N LEU A 27 -7.24 8.85 6.95
CA LEU A 27 -6.05 8.42 7.73
C LEU A 27 -5.53 9.48 8.69
N PHE A 28 -5.77 10.76 8.40
CA PHE A 28 -5.49 11.87 9.31
C PHE A 28 -6.70 12.27 10.14
N ALA A 29 -7.90 11.76 9.82
CA ALA A 29 -9.05 11.91 10.69
C ALA A 29 -8.91 10.89 11.85
N PRO A 30 -8.78 11.34 13.11
CA PRO A 30 -8.65 10.42 14.24
C PRO A 30 -9.91 9.55 14.31
N GLN A 31 -9.80 8.26 13.96
CA GLN A 31 -10.94 7.35 13.99
C GLN A 31 -11.66 7.42 15.34
N SER A 32 -12.91 7.82 15.28
CA SER A 32 -13.78 8.10 16.41
C SER A 32 -14.34 6.77 16.92
N GLY A 33 -13.64 6.14 17.86
CA GLY A 33 -14.09 4.93 18.54
C GLY A 33 -12.95 3.97 18.91
N GLN A 34 -12.80 3.66 20.21
CA GLN A 34 -11.75 2.76 20.70
C GLN A 34 -11.81 1.36 20.05
N LYS A 35 -13.03 0.82 19.85
CA LYS A 35 -13.25 -0.50 19.24
C LYS A 35 -12.78 -0.55 17.77
N THR A 36 -13.08 0.48 16.98
CA THR A 36 -12.71 0.56 15.57
C THR A 36 -11.19 0.59 15.38
N ARG A 37 -10.48 1.37 16.21
CA ARG A 37 -9.01 1.42 16.18
C ARG A 37 -8.37 0.08 16.49
N GLN A 38 -8.87 -0.63 17.50
CA GLN A 38 -8.33 -1.94 17.88
C GLN A 38 -8.49 -2.97 16.76
N ASP A 39 -9.65 -2.95 16.10
CA ASP A 39 -9.96 -3.84 14.99
C ASP A 39 -9.06 -3.63 13.77
N ILE A 40 -8.71 -2.39 13.46
CA ILE A 40 -7.79 -2.06 12.37
C ILE A 40 -6.37 -2.46 12.74
N VAL A 41 -5.93 -2.18 13.96
CA VAL A 41 -4.62 -2.62 14.44
C VAL A 41 -4.51 -4.14 14.40
N LYS A 42 -5.56 -4.87 14.79
CA LYS A 42 -5.60 -6.34 14.67
C LYS A 42 -5.48 -6.78 13.23
N LEU A 43 -6.32 -6.26 12.34
CA LEU A 43 -6.30 -6.63 10.92
C LEU A 43 -4.96 -6.29 10.26
N ALA A 44 -4.40 -5.11 10.51
CA ALA A 44 -3.08 -4.72 10.02
C ALA A 44 -1.99 -5.66 10.55
N LYS A 45 -2.04 -6.06 11.83
CA LYS A 45 -1.09 -7.01 12.43
C LYS A 45 -1.24 -8.42 11.85
N GLU A 46 -2.46 -8.86 11.57
CA GLU A 46 -2.72 -10.13 10.88
C GLU A 46 -2.18 -10.11 9.45
N LEU A 47 -2.47 -9.04 8.70
CA LEU A 47 -1.90 -8.84 7.37
C LEU A 47 -0.38 -8.86 7.42
N GLN A 48 0.24 -8.11 8.35
CA GLN A 48 1.69 -8.12 8.56
C GLN A 48 2.25 -9.51 8.86
N ASN A 49 1.56 -10.29 9.71
CA ASN A 49 1.98 -11.64 10.03
C ASN A 49 1.86 -12.59 8.83
N ARG A 50 0.84 -12.41 7.98
CA ARG A 50 0.66 -13.20 6.75
C ARG A 50 1.67 -12.81 5.67
N VAL A 51 2.05 -11.54 5.58
CA VAL A 51 3.06 -11.05 4.64
C VAL A 51 4.47 -10.99 5.24
N LYS A 52 4.70 -11.65 6.37
CA LYS A 52 6.00 -11.65 7.06
C LYS A 52 7.10 -12.00 6.08
N LEU A 53 8.09 -11.12 6.02
CA LEU A 53 9.33 -11.34 5.29
C LEU A 53 10.35 -11.87 6.28
N ASN A 54 11.11 -12.90 5.87
CA ASN A 54 12.29 -13.28 6.64
C ASN A 54 13.34 -12.15 6.56
N ALA A 55 14.32 -12.18 7.47
CA ALA A 55 15.34 -11.14 7.55
C ALA A 55 16.08 -10.94 6.23
N ASN A 56 16.44 -12.04 5.55
CA ASN A 56 17.19 -12.01 4.29
C ASN A 56 16.39 -11.38 3.14
N GLU A 57 15.11 -11.73 2.99
CA GLU A 57 14.22 -11.12 2.00
C GLU A 57 13.98 -9.64 2.31
N ALA A 58 13.78 -9.28 3.57
CA ALA A 58 13.62 -7.89 3.97
C ALA A 58 14.86 -7.07 3.61
N GLU A 59 16.05 -7.57 3.91
CA GLU A 59 17.31 -6.90 3.56
C GLU A 59 17.51 -6.80 2.06
N LYS A 60 17.22 -7.86 1.29
CA LYS A 60 17.26 -7.83 -0.18
C LYS A 60 16.32 -6.77 -0.74
N LYS A 61 15.06 -6.74 -0.29
CA LYS A 61 14.08 -5.74 -0.75
C LYS A 61 14.49 -4.32 -0.36
N VAL A 62 14.98 -4.10 0.86
CA VAL A 62 15.53 -2.80 1.29
C VAL A 62 16.70 -2.39 0.42
N ARG A 63 17.66 -3.29 0.17
CA ARG A 63 18.81 -3.03 -0.72
C ARG A 63 18.38 -2.72 -2.14
N LEU A 64 17.40 -3.44 -2.68
CA LEU A 64 16.88 -3.21 -4.03
C LEU A 64 16.27 -1.80 -4.15
N VAL A 65 15.46 -1.42 -3.16
CA VAL A 65 14.74 -0.14 -3.14
C VAL A 65 15.68 1.03 -2.85
N PHE A 66 16.50 0.94 -1.81
CA PHE A 66 17.33 2.04 -1.30
C PHE A 66 18.80 1.99 -1.74
N GLY A 67 19.22 0.93 -2.44
CA GLY A 67 20.63 0.66 -2.80
C GLY A 67 21.50 0.19 -1.63
N LYS A 68 21.13 0.56 -0.39
CA LYS A 68 21.86 0.30 0.85
C LYS A 68 20.94 -0.23 1.95
N VAL A 69 21.49 -1.04 2.85
CA VAL A 69 20.77 -1.62 4.00
C VAL A 69 21.16 -0.89 5.28
N THR A 70 20.73 0.38 5.40
CA THR A 70 20.91 1.17 6.63
C THR A 70 19.72 1.01 7.56
N THR A 71 19.89 1.38 8.83
CA THR A 71 18.79 1.43 9.81
C THR A 71 17.67 2.34 9.32
N GLU A 72 18.01 3.51 8.78
CA GLU A 72 17.05 4.44 8.18
C GLU A 72 16.29 3.81 7.00
N ALA A 73 17.00 3.21 6.03
CA ALA A 73 16.37 2.56 4.89
C ALA A 73 15.43 1.42 5.31
N ARG A 74 15.82 0.61 6.29
CA ARG A 74 14.95 -0.43 6.87
C ARG A 74 13.72 0.17 7.54
N ASN A 75 13.90 1.24 8.31
CA ASN A 75 12.81 1.90 9.02
C ASN A 75 11.81 2.53 8.04
N THR A 76 12.29 3.26 7.04
CA THR A 76 11.47 3.82 5.97
C THR A 76 10.75 2.72 5.20
N TYR A 77 11.44 1.64 4.83
CA TYR A 77 10.82 0.50 4.15
C TYR A 77 9.66 -0.09 4.97
N LYS A 78 9.89 -0.37 6.26
CA LYS A 78 8.87 -0.91 7.17
C LYS A 78 7.72 0.06 7.37
N LYS A 79 8.01 1.36 7.48
CA LYS A 79 6.99 2.41 7.64
C LYS A 79 6.06 2.45 6.43
N ILE A 80 6.62 2.45 5.22
CA ILE A 80 5.85 2.40 3.97
C ILE A 80 4.99 1.13 3.89
N GLN A 81 5.57 -0.03 4.18
CA GLN A 81 4.81 -1.29 4.22
C GLN A 81 3.66 -1.21 5.22
N LYS A 82 3.92 -0.71 6.43
CA LYS A 82 2.89 -0.56 7.47
C LYS A 82 1.77 0.36 7.01
N VAL A 83 2.09 1.55 6.49
CA VAL A 83 1.06 2.50 6.02
C VAL A 83 0.24 1.90 4.88
N ALA A 84 0.85 1.15 3.96
CA ALA A 84 0.10 0.46 2.92
C ALA A 84 -0.88 -0.59 3.50
N LEU A 85 -0.44 -1.37 4.49
CA LEU A 85 -1.30 -2.36 5.16
C LEU A 85 -2.42 -1.72 5.99
N ASP A 86 -2.12 -0.62 6.68
CA ASP A 86 -3.10 0.14 7.47
C ASP A 86 -4.19 0.69 6.53
N LYS A 87 -3.82 1.28 5.39
CA LYS A 87 -4.78 1.72 4.35
C LYS A 87 -5.66 0.61 3.82
N ILE A 88 -5.07 -0.57 3.59
CA ILE A 88 -5.81 -1.76 3.13
C ILE A 88 -6.81 -2.19 4.21
N ALA A 89 -6.39 -2.20 5.48
CA ALA A 89 -7.27 -2.55 6.59
C ALA A 89 -8.46 -1.56 6.70
N ASP A 90 -8.22 -0.25 6.54
CA ASP A 90 -9.26 0.76 6.53
C ASP A 90 -10.25 0.57 5.37
N VAL A 91 -9.75 0.35 4.15
CA VAL A 91 -10.61 0.10 2.97
C VAL A 91 -11.48 -1.15 3.19
N LYS A 92 -10.90 -2.22 3.73
CA LYS A 92 -11.64 -3.46 4.03
C LYS A 92 -12.69 -3.23 5.14
N LYS A 93 -12.34 -2.50 6.20
CA LYS A 93 -13.26 -2.18 7.31
C LYS A 93 -14.38 -1.24 6.89
N ALA A 94 -14.15 -0.37 5.91
CA ALA A 94 -15.17 0.45 5.27
C ALA A 94 -16.12 -0.36 4.35
N GLY A 95 -15.99 -1.69 4.30
CA GLY A 95 -16.82 -2.58 3.49
C GLY A 95 -16.52 -2.54 1.99
N LYS A 96 -15.40 -1.91 1.59
CA LYS A 96 -15.02 -1.81 0.18
C LYS A 96 -14.22 -3.03 -0.26
N VAL A 97 -14.47 -3.48 -1.48
CA VAL A 97 -13.74 -4.59 -2.09
C VAL A 97 -12.32 -4.16 -2.45
N ILE A 98 -11.34 -4.93 -1.98
CA ILE A 98 -9.94 -4.75 -2.33
C ILE A 98 -9.61 -5.75 -3.43
N ASN A 99 -9.47 -5.24 -4.66
CA ASN A 99 -8.98 -5.98 -5.80
C ASN A 99 -7.55 -5.50 -6.17
N LYS A 100 -6.97 -6.08 -7.22
CA LYS A 100 -5.61 -5.76 -7.67
C LYS A 100 -5.46 -4.29 -8.06
N GLU A 101 -6.50 -3.68 -8.63
CA GLU A 101 -6.50 -2.29 -9.06
C GLU A 101 -6.57 -1.33 -7.87
N THR A 102 -7.51 -1.56 -6.93
CA THR A 102 -7.61 -0.81 -5.67
C THR A 102 -6.32 -0.91 -4.87
N TYR A 103 -5.75 -2.12 -4.75
CA TYR A 103 -4.46 -2.33 -4.09
C TYR A 103 -3.34 -1.54 -4.77
N GLY A 104 -3.26 -1.60 -6.10
CA GLY A 104 -2.29 -0.85 -6.88
C GLY A 104 -2.38 0.66 -6.65
N ALA A 105 -3.60 1.20 -6.62
CA ALA A 105 -3.84 2.62 -6.35
C ALA A 105 -3.48 3.02 -4.91
N ILE A 106 -3.79 2.19 -3.91
CA ILE A 106 -3.36 2.40 -2.53
C ILE A 106 -1.84 2.46 -2.46
N VAL A 107 -1.15 1.50 -3.08
CA VAL A 107 0.31 1.45 -3.13
C VAL A 107 0.85 2.73 -3.75
N ASP A 108 0.33 3.16 -4.90
CA ASP A 108 0.81 4.37 -5.57
C ASP A 108 0.61 5.63 -4.70
N GLN A 109 -0.53 5.77 -4.02
CA GLN A 109 -0.74 6.88 -3.10
C GLN A 109 0.25 6.86 -1.93
N VAL A 110 0.53 5.70 -1.34
CA VAL A 110 1.54 5.59 -0.27
C VAL A 110 2.92 5.96 -0.80
N ILE A 111 3.30 5.48 -1.98
CA ILE A 111 4.61 5.83 -2.55
C ILE A 111 4.70 7.32 -2.83
N ASP A 112 3.61 7.95 -3.27
CA ASP A 112 3.52 9.38 -3.48
C ASP A 112 3.70 10.19 -2.19
N GLU A 113 3.08 9.76 -1.09
CA GLU A 113 3.24 10.37 0.25
C GLU A 113 4.69 10.28 0.77
N PHE A 114 5.41 9.21 0.42
CA PHE A 114 6.78 8.98 0.84
C PHE A 114 7.82 9.35 -0.23
N LYS A 115 7.43 10.03 -1.32
CA LYS A 115 8.36 10.44 -2.40
C LYS A 115 9.58 11.20 -1.87
N SER A 116 9.39 12.01 -0.83
CA SER A 116 10.48 12.75 -0.18
C SER A 116 11.53 11.86 0.45
N ASP A 117 11.14 10.71 1.02
CA ASP A 117 12.05 9.75 1.66
C ASP A 117 12.92 9.00 0.65
N PHE A 118 12.57 9.06 -0.65
CA PHE A 118 13.35 8.48 -1.73
C PHE A 118 14.29 9.45 -2.45
N LYS A 119 14.37 10.73 -2.04
CA LYS A 119 15.17 11.77 -2.75
C LYS A 119 16.63 11.36 -3.01
N ALA A 120 17.24 10.62 -2.09
CA ALA A 120 18.61 10.13 -2.21
C ALA A 120 18.76 8.87 -3.08
N THR A 121 17.67 8.31 -3.61
CA THR A 121 17.68 7.03 -4.32
C THR A 121 17.05 7.11 -5.69
N LYS A 122 17.86 6.89 -6.73
CA LYS A 122 17.39 6.79 -8.11
C LYS A 122 16.38 5.63 -8.23
N ASP A 123 15.18 5.95 -8.71
CA ASP A 123 14.07 5.02 -8.88
C ASP A 123 13.57 4.34 -7.59
N GLY A 124 13.95 4.80 -6.39
CA GLY A 124 13.59 4.14 -5.13
C GLY A 124 12.07 4.01 -4.95
N ALA A 125 11.34 5.11 -5.17
CA ALA A 125 9.88 5.14 -5.14
C ALA A 125 9.25 4.13 -6.12
N LYS A 126 9.75 4.10 -7.37
CA LYS A 126 9.27 3.18 -8.42
C LYS A 126 9.52 1.72 -8.04
N LYS A 127 10.74 1.40 -7.57
CA LYS A 127 11.10 0.05 -7.12
C LYS A 127 10.25 -0.38 -5.93
N MET A 128 9.97 0.51 -4.99
CA MET A 128 9.09 0.23 -3.87
C MET A 128 7.65 -0.06 -4.33
N SER A 129 7.08 0.78 -5.21
CA SER A 129 5.74 0.54 -5.79
C SER A 129 5.66 -0.83 -6.46
N VAL A 130 6.66 -1.18 -7.29
CA VAL A 130 6.74 -2.50 -7.94
C VAL A 130 6.83 -3.62 -6.90
N GLN A 131 7.63 -3.46 -5.85
CA GLN A 131 7.84 -4.49 -4.85
C GLN A 131 6.58 -4.77 -4.04
N LEU A 132 5.86 -3.72 -3.63
CA LEU A 132 4.57 -3.85 -2.96
C LEU A 132 3.54 -4.47 -3.91
N LYS A 133 3.41 -3.96 -5.14
CA LYS A 133 2.46 -4.52 -6.13
C LYS A 133 2.67 -6.01 -6.41
N LYS A 134 3.92 -6.50 -6.36
CA LYS A 134 4.23 -7.94 -6.47
C LYS A 134 3.76 -8.77 -5.28
N ASP A 135 3.65 -8.17 -4.10
CA ASP A 135 3.14 -8.84 -2.90
C ASP A 135 1.59 -8.94 -2.92
N TRP A 136 0.91 -8.50 -3.99
CA TRP A 136 -0.56 -8.57 -4.14
C TRP A 136 -1.14 -9.95 -3.84
N ASP A 137 -0.57 -11.03 -4.38
CA ASP A 137 -1.14 -12.37 -4.18
C ASP A 137 -1.08 -12.79 -2.70
N LYS A 138 -0.02 -12.40 -1.98
CA LYS A 138 0.10 -12.62 -0.53
C LYS A 138 -0.93 -11.79 0.24
N ILE A 139 -1.14 -10.55 -0.17
CA ILE A 139 -2.14 -9.64 0.42
C ILE A 139 -3.55 -10.17 0.19
N LYS A 140 -3.88 -10.58 -1.03
CA LYS A 140 -5.17 -11.15 -1.39
C LYS A 140 -5.46 -12.38 -0.53
N GLN A 141 -4.51 -13.31 -0.40
CA GLN A 141 -4.65 -14.48 0.46
C GLN A 141 -4.82 -14.11 1.94
N ALA A 142 -4.16 -13.05 2.40
CA ALA A 142 -4.30 -12.55 3.77
C ALA A 142 -5.64 -11.81 4.03
N LEU A 143 -6.31 -11.37 2.96
CA LEU A 143 -7.61 -10.71 3.02
C LEU A 143 -8.79 -11.68 2.84
N SER A 144 -8.55 -12.86 2.26
CA SER A 144 -9.52 -13.96 2.19
C SER A 144 -9.81 -14.53 3.58
#